data_AF-A0A7Y3K957-F1
#
_entry.id   AF-A0A7Y3K957-F1
#
_cell.length_a   1.000
_cell.length_b   1.000
_cell.length_c   1.000
_cell.angle_alpha   90.00
_cell.angle_beta   90.00
_cell.angle_gamma   90.00
#
_symmetry.space_group_name_H-M   'P 1'
#
loop_
_entity.id
_entity.type
_entity.pdbx_description
1 polymer ?
#
loop_
_entity_poly.entity_id
_entity_poly.type
_entity_poly.pdbx_seq_one_letter_code
_entity_poly.pdbx_strand_id
1 'polypeptide(L)'
;VVELPPPGQESYLAGMINKQLEAKVRQHLAQGGNALFLLGSIPEQMLMSFGAKLPFKGLLGGYGIRFRPTYSIVRRTQTSRRGYVAMPEVQVSTFPKTVIGRPLESLATLFAGQMMAPNQFLLAPTVVEPLAHLPQGTMAKVIVQTSASTDIWGQPSGYTGRAVFQAGTDLPAPLPLAVMAQKGTTRVVAIGNVLFASNSILESGQPYVTGGQLGWVYNYPGNAELFVNAMYWLAHDAHLIAVSPRATVALRIARMGAGEETMVRLWGFIGPACLVIVAGLVVFLVRRRV
;
A
#
# COMPACT_ATOMS: atom_id res chain seq x y z
N VAL A 1 -19.00 26.08 9.19
CA VAL A 1 -19.69 24.91 9.76
C VAL A 1 -20.50 24.28 8.65
N VAL A 2 -20.36 22.98 8.41
CA VAL A 2 -21.14 22.26 7.39
C VAL A 2 -22.32 21.63 8.13
N GLU A 3 -23.52 22.14 7.91
CA GLU A 3 -24.74 21.54 8.47
C GLU A 3 -24.98 20.18 7.80
N LEU A 4 -25.27 19.16 8.62
CA LEU A 4 -25.64 17.84 8.12
C LEU A 4 -27.12 17.87 7.71
N PRO A 5 -27.47 17.30 6.54
CA PRO A 5 -28.82 17.40 6.01
C PRO A 5 -29.78 16.36 6.62
N PRO A 6 -31.11 16.57 6.43
CA PRO A 6 -32.13 15.61 6.84
C PRO A 6 -32.04 14.29 6.04
N PRO A 7 -32.43 13.15 6.64
CA PRO A 7 -32.40 11.84 5.99
C PRO A 7 -33.30 11.78 4.73
N GLY A 8 -32.84 11.11 3.67
CA GLY A 8 -33.62 10.86 2.43
C GLY A 8 -33.29 11.73 1.21
N GLN A 9 -32.39 12.72 1.31
CA GLN A 9 -31.87 13.51 0.16
C GLN A 9 -30.38 13.23 -0.15
N GLU A 10 -29.88 12.09 0.31
CA GLU A 10 -28.45 11.78 0.37
C GLU A 10 -27.75 11.78 -1.00
N SER A 11 -28.43 11.36 -2.07
CA SER A 11 -27.86 11.27 -3.42
C SER A 11 -27.77 12.61 -4.15
N TYR A 12 -28.74 13.52 -3.98
CA TYR A 12 -28.68 14.88 -4.55
C TYR A 12 -27.66 15.76 -3.82
N LEU A 13 -27.54 15.58 -2.51
CA LEU A 13 -26.59 16.31 -1.67
C LEU A 13 -25.16 15.79 -1.81
N ALA A 14 -24.93 14.50 -1.99
CA ALA A 14 -23.60 13.98 -2.33
C ALA A 14 -23.01 14.72 -3.55
N GLY A 15 -23.82 14.94 -4.60
CA GLY A 15 -23.41 15.71 -5.79
C GLY A 15 -23.09 17.19 -5.53
N MET A 16 -23.88 17.88 -4.70
CA MET A 16 -23.64 19.30 -4.35
C MET A 16 -22.49 19.49 -3.37
N ILE A 17 -22.40 18.63 -2.34
CA ILE A 17 -21.29 18.57 -1.39
C ILE A 17 -19.99 18.35 -2.15
N ASN A 18 -19.99 17.49 -3.17
CA ASN A 18 -18.81 17.23 -3.99
C ASN A 18 -18.33 18.47 -4.76
N LYS A 19 -19.22 19.28 -5.34
CA LYS A 19 -18.82 20.51 -6.06
C LYS A 19 -18.29 21.59 -5.12
N GLN A 20 -18.97 21.81 -3.99
CA GLN A 20 -18.52 22.79 -3.01
C GLN A 20 -17.20 22.38 -2.35
N LEU A 21 -17.04 21.09 -2.05
CA LEU A 21 -15.80 20.54 -1.53
C LEU A 21 -14.68 20.66 -2.55
N GLU A 22 -14.90 20.27 -3.81
CA GLU A 22 -13.92 20.47 -4.88
C GLU A 22 -13.48 21.93 -4.99
N ALA A 23 -14.43 22.87 -4.98
CA ALA A 23 -14.14 24.30 -5.07
C ALA A 23 -13.29 24.78 -3.87
N LYS A 24 -13.62 24.36 -2.65
CA LYS A 24 -12.86 24.71 -1.44
C LYS A 24 -11.46 24.10 -1.43
N VAL A 25 -11.31 22.82 -1.81
CA VAL A 25 -10.01 22.17 -1.90
C VAL A 25 -9.17 22.83 -2.99
N ARG A 26 -9.76 23.14 -4.15
CA ARG A 26 -9.09 23.87 -5.23
C ARG A 26 -8.60 25.24 -4.76
N GLN A 27 -9.43 25.98 -4.03
CA GLN A 27 -9.06 27.28 -3.46
C GLN A 27 -7.91 27.14 -2.45
N HIS A 28 -8.00 26.20 -1.52
CA HIS A 28 -6.94 25.92 -0.53
C HIS A 28 -5.61 25.61 -1.21
N LEU A 29 -5.60 24.72 -2.20
CA LEU A 29 -4.39 24.35 -2.93
C LEU A 29 -3.83 25.52 -3.77
N ALA A 30 -4.70 26.37 -4.34
CA ALA A 30 -4.29 27.56 -5.08
C ALA A 30 -3.66 28.64 -4.18
N GLN A 31 -3.99 28.64 -2.89
CA GLN A 31 -3.40 29.52 -1.87
C GLN A 31 -2.08 28.98 -1.29
N GLY A 32 -1.50 27.92 -1.86
CA GLY A 32 -0.28 27.29 -1.33
C GLY A 32 -0.54 26.20 -0.29
N GLY A 33 -1.81 25.86 -0.03
CA GLY A 33 -2.18 24.83 0.93
C GLY A 33 -1.82 23.43 0.45
N ASN A 34 -1.68 22.49 1.38
CA ASN A 34 -1.28 21.10 1.12
C ASN A 34 -2.46 20.14 1.33
N ALA A 35 -2.47 18.99 0.66
CA ALA A 35 -3.53 18.00 0.81
C ALA A 35 -3.08 16.53 0.64
N LEU A 36 -3.73 15.65 1.40
CA LEU A 36 -3.69 14.20 1.22
C LEU A 36 -5.02 13.74 0.63
N PHE A 37 -4.97 12.94 -0.44
CA PHE A 37 -6.13 12.30 -1.05
C PHE A 37 -6.06 10.79 -0.83
N LEU A 38 -7.11 10.22 -0.23
CA LEU A 38 -7.34 8.79 -0.22
C LEU A 38 -8.38 8.47 -1.30
N LEU A 39 -7.98 7.64 -2.26
CA LEU A 39 -8.71 7.34 -3.48
C LEU A 39 -8.98 5.84 -3.55
N GLY A 40 -10.08 5.43 -4.15
CA GLY A 40 -10.44 4.02 -4.28
C GLY A 40 -11.08 3.77 -5.62
N SER A 41 -11.04 2.54 -6.10
CA SER A 41 -11.84 2.19 -7.25
C SER A 41 -13.31 2.17 -6.87
N ILE A 42 -14.15 2.60 -7.80
CA ILE A 42 -15.59 2.62 -7.64
C ILE A 42 -16.17 1.79 -8.80
N PRO A 43 -17.06 0.83 -8.52
CA PRO A 43 -17.77 0.11 -9.58
C PRO A 43 -18.46 1.07 -10.54
N GLU A 44 -18.43 0.74 -11.84
CA GLU A 44 -18.98 1.61 -12.87
C GLU A 44 -20.49 1.87 -12.68
N GLN A 45 -21.22 0.87 -12.19
CA GLN A 45 -22.65 1.02 -11.88
C GLN A 45 -22.90 2.09 -10.80
N MET A 46 -22.00 2.19 -9.82
CA MET A 46 -22.08 3.23 -8.80
C MET A 46 -21.73 4.60 -9.36
N LEU A 47 -20.71 4.70 -10.23
CA LEU A 47 -20.38 5.96 -10.90
C LEU A 47 -21.54 6.52 -11.73
N MET A 48 -22.31 5.65 -12.40
CA MET A 48 -23.52 6.06 -13.11
C MET A 48 -24.58 6.59 -12.14
N SER A 49 -24.74 5.94 -10.99
CA SER A 49 -25.74 6.29 -9.96
C SER A 49 -25.41 7.60 -9.24
N PHE A 50 -24.12 7.91 -9.02
CA PHE A 50 -23.68 9.14 -8.34
C PHE A 50 -23.58 10.36 -9.26
N GLY A 51 -23.86 10.19 -10.56
CA GLY A 51 -23.59 11.21 -11.58
C GLY A 51 -22.08 11.30 -11.85
N ALA A 52 -21.70 11.20 -13.11
CA ALA A 52 -20.36 10.88 -13.62
C ALA A 52 -19.16 11.79 -13.23
N LYS A 53 -19.28 12.71 -12.25
CA LYS A 53 -18.21 13.63 -11.88
C LYS A 53 -17.50 13.17 -10.62
N LEU A 54 -16.31 12.61 -10.81
CA LEU A 54 -15.33 12.41 -9.75
C LEU A 54 -14.69 13.76 -9.39
N PRO A 55 -15.00 14.33 -8.21
CA PRO A 55 -14.74 15.73 -7.88
C PRO A 55 -13.26 16.13 -7.80
N PHE A 56 -12.32 15.19 -7.97
CA PHE A 56 -10.90 15.49 -7.85
C PHE A 56 -10.06 15.07 -9.06
N LYS A 57 -10.66 14.42 -10.08
CA LYS A 57 -9.89 13.94 -11.23
C LYS A 57 -9.20 15.09 -11.99
N GLY A 58 -9.95 16.16 -12.27
CA GLY A 58 -9.39 17.35 -12.93
C GLY A 58 -8.41 18.12 -12.05
N LEU A 59 -8.70 18.20 -10.75
CA LEU A 59 -7.84 18.89 -9.78
C LEU A 59 -6.46 18.23 -9.67
N LEU A 60 -6.42 16.91 -9.48
CA LEU A 60 -5.18 16.14 -9.40
C LEU A 60 -4.33 16.20 -10.68
N GLY A 61 -4.99 16.29 -11.85
CA GLY A 61 -4.29 16.50 -13.12
C GLY A 61 -3.48 17.79 -13.17
N GLY A 62 -3.96 18.86 -12.51
CA GLY A 62 -3.23 20.13 -12.38
C GLY A 62 -1.94 20.05 -11.55
N TYR A 63 -1.77 18.95 -10.79
CA TYR A 63 -0.60 18.59 -10.00
C TYR A 63 0.17 17.41 -10.59
N GLY A 64 -0.09 17.03 -11.85
CA GLY A 64 0.67 15.95 -12.49
C GLY A 64 0.26 14.55 -12.04
N ILE A 65 -0.90 14.37 -11.40
CA ILE A 65 -1.37 13.08 -10.90
C ILE A 65 -2.56 12.59 -11.72
N ARG A 66 -2.48 11.34 -12.19
CA ARG A 66 -3.58 10.60 -12.82
C ARG A 66 -4.10 9.53 -11.87
N PHE A 67 -5.40 9.53 -11.66
CA PHE A 67 -6.12 8.51 -10.89
C PHE A 67 -7.08 7.76 -11.82
N ARG A 68 -7.08 6.41 -11.71
CA ARG A 68 -7.90 5.50 -12.52
C ARG A 68 -9.06 4.89 -11.69
N PRO A 69 -10.13 5.65 -11.40
CA PRO A 69 -11.25 5.25 -10.55
C PRO A 69 -11.96 3.96 -10.96
N THR A 70 -11.91 3.61 -12.24
CA THR A 70 -12.57 2.42 -12.79
C THR A 70 -11.68 1.18 -12.78
N TYR A 71 -10.41 1.31 -12.37
CA TYR A 71 -9.48 0.20 -12.27
C TYR A 71 -9.31 -0.22 -10.82
N SER A 72 -9.58 -1.50 -10.56
CA SER A 72 -9.30 -2.15 -9.29
C SER A 72 -8.02 -2.97 -9.40
N ILE A 73 -7.06 -2.74 -8.51
CA ILE A 73 -5.87 -3.57 -8.42
C ILE A 73 -6.24 -4.82 -7.64
N VAL A 74 -5.97 -5.97 -8.25
CA VAL A 74 -6.27 -7.29 -7.70
C VAL A 74 -5.03 -8.17 -7.71
N ARG A 75 -5.04 -9.17 -6.85
CA ARG A 75 -4.04 -10.22 -6.76
C ARG A 75 -4.71 -11.58 -6.89
N ARG A 76 -4.15 -12.47 -7.72
CA ARG A 76 -4.51 -13.88 -7.75
C ARG A 76 -4.14 -14.55 -6.42
N THR A 77 -5.14 -15.08 -5.73
CA THR A 77 -5.00 -15.78 -4.46
C THR A 77 -5.55 -17.19 -4.60
N GLN A 78 -4.78 -18.16 -4.13
CA GLN A 78 -5.20 -19.55 -4.12
C GLN A 78 -6.15 -19.80 -2.94
N THR A 79 -7.40 -20.17 -3.22
CA THR A 79 -8.41 -20.47 -2.18
C THR A 79 -8.59 -21.96 -1.94
N SER A 80 -8.19 -22.80 -2.89
CA SER A 80 -8.19 -24.26 -2.76
C SER A 80 -7.07 -24.88 -3.60
N ARG A 81 -6.87 -26.19 -3.52
CA ARG A 81 -5.83 -26.89 -4.30
C ARG A 81 -5.87 -26.60 -5.80
N ARG A 82 -7.05 -26.32 -6.36
CA ARG A 82 -7.24 -26.03 -7.80
C ARG A 82 -7.91 -24.69 -8.09
N GLY A 83 -8.38 -23.99 -7.05
CA GLY A 83 -9.14 -22.76 -7.16
C GLY A 83 -8.29 -21.53 -6.91
N TYR A 84 -8.37 -20.58 -7.84
CA TYR A 84 -7.83 -19.24 -7.68
C TYR A 84 -8.97 -18.24 -7.76
N VAL A 85 -8.90 -17.21 -6.94
CA VAL A 85 -9.76 -16.02 -7.03
C VAL A 85 -8.88 -14.80 -7.16
N ALA A 86 -9.33 -13.79 -7.91
CA ALA A 86 -8.76 -12.46 -7.73
C ALA A 86 -9.16 -11.96 -6.34
N MET A 87 -8.32 -11.24 -5.63
CA MET A 87 -8.69 -10.52 -4.40
C MET A 87 -8.17 -9.09 -4.53
N PRO A 88 -8.96 -8.05 -4.20
CA PRO A 88 -8.50 -6.66 -4.23
C PRO A 88 -7.66 -6.36 -2.97
N GLU A 89 -6.64 -7.18 -2.75
CA GLU A 89 -5.73 -7.09 -1.63
C GLU A 89 -4.31 -7.21 -2.16
N VAL A 90 -3.51 -6.17 -1.92
CA VAL A 90 -2.10 -6.16 -2.28
C VAL A 90 -1.28 -5.75 -1.09
N GLN A 91 -0.29 -6.57 -0.76
CA GLN A 91 0.73 -6.24 0.23
C GLN A 91 1.97 -5.72 -0.50
N VAL A 92 2.53 -4.63 0.00
CA VAL A 92 3.78 -4.02 -0.46
C VAL A 92 4.77 -3.98 0.70
N SER A 93 6.03 -4.28 0.41
CA SER A 93 7.14 -4.19 1.38
C SER A 93 8.41 -3.59 0.78
N THR A 94 8.37 -3.22 -0.49
CA THR A 94 9.49 -2.60 -1.22
C THR A 94 9.01 -1.26 -1.75
N PHE A 95 9.77 -0.21 -1.46
CA PHE A 95 9.34 1.15 -1.75
C PHE A 95 10.31 1.84 -2.72
N PRO A 96 9.81 2.64 -3.67
CA PRO A 96 10.65 3.57 -4.42
C PRO A 96 11.47 4.46 -3.48
N LYS A 97 12.74 4.69 -3.83
CA LYS A 97 13.68 5.52 -3.05
C LYS A 97 13.31 7.01 -3.12
N THR A 98 12.29 7.37 -2.37
CA THR A 98 11.80 8.75 -2.19
C THR A 98 11.95 9.16 -0.73
N VAL A 99 11.74 10.46 -0.43
CA VAL A 99 11.80 10.95 0.96
C VAL A 99 10.77 10.26 1.86
N ILE A 100 9.57 9.97 1.34
CA ILE A 100 8.50 9.29 2.07
C ILE A 100 8.71 7.76 2.08
N GLY A 101 9.09 7.19 0.94
CA GLY A 101 9.14 5.73 0.74
C GLY A 101 10.39 5.05 1.31
N ARG A 102 11.56 5.70 1.24
CA ARG A 102 12.84 5.08 1.66
C ARG A 102 12.84 4.56 3.11
N PRO A 103 12.29 5.27 4.11
CA PRO A 103 12.23 4.76 5.48
C PRO A 103 11.35 3.50 5.60
N LEU A 104 10.39 3.31 4.71
CA LEU A 104 9.42 2.22 4.81
C LEU A 104 9.94 0.88 4.26
N GLU A 105 11.19 0.83 3.82
CA GLU A 105 11.76 -0.37 3.23
C GLU A 105 11.62 -1.56 4.20
N SER A 106 11.11 -2.68 3.69
CA SER A 106 10.78 -3.90 4.45
C SER A 106 9.55 -3.82 5.37
N LEU A 107 8.88 -2.67 5.50
CA LEU A 107 7.65 -2.58 6.28
C LEU A 107 6.46 -3.08 5.48
N ALA A 108 5.85 -4.16 5.96
CA ALA A 108 4.61 -4.67 5.40
C ALA A 108 3.52 -3.59 5.43
N THR A 109 2.95 -3.34 4.25
CA THR A 109 1.89 -2.36 4.04
C THR A 109 0.78 -2.99 3.21
N LEU A 110 -0.46 -2.90 3.70
CA LEU A 110 -1.62 -3.50 3.07
C LEU A 110 -2.48 -2.46 2.34
N PHE A 111 -2.85 -2.79 1.12
CA PHE A 111 -3.89 -2.12 0.37
C PHE A 111 -5.02 -3.13 0.16
N ALA A 112 -6.08 -3.06 0.97
CA ALA A 112 -7.23 -3.97 0.91
C ALA A 112 -8.51 -3.29 0.43
N GLY A 113 -9.38 -4.06 -0.21
CA GLY A 113 -10.73 -3.64 -0.54
C GLY A 113 -11.72 -3.87 0.61
N GLN A 114 -12.86 -3.18 0.55
CA GLN A 114 -13.98 -3.38 1.47
C GLN A 114 -14.98 -4.35 0.86
N MET A 115 -15.19 -5.50 1.49
CA MET A 115 -16.28 -6.39 1.12
C MET A 115 -17.61 -5.84 1.61
N MET A 116 -18.61 -5.83 0.73
CA MET A 116 -20.01 -5.53 1.08
C MET A 116 -20.81 -6.82 1.23
N ALA A 117 -20.53 -7.80 0.38
CA ALA A 117 -21.12 -9.13 0.40
C ALA A 117 -20.09 -10.15 -0.13
N PRO A 118 -20.33 -11.47 0.00
CA PRO A 118 -19.45 -12.48 -0.60
C PRO A 118 -19.21 -12.18 -2.09
N ASN A 119 -17.93 -12.06 -2.47
CA ASN A 119 -17.48 -11.73 -3.83
C ASN A 119 -17.91 -10.35 -4.36
N GLN A 120 -18.39 -9.44 -3.51
CA GLN A 120 -18.73 -8.06 -3.89
C GLN A 120 -17.94 -7.07 -3.05
N PHE A 121 -17.08 -6.30 -3.71
CA PHE A 121 -16.29 -5.25 -3.08
C PHE A 121 -16.86 -3.89 -3.44
N LEU A 122 -17.10 -3.07 -2.41
CA LEU A 122 -17.58 -1.70 -2.56
C LEU A 122 -16.45 -0.76 -2.99
N LEU A 123 -15.28 -0.96 -2.38
CA LEU A 123 -14.08 -0.16 -2.57
C LEU A 123 -12.91 -1.13 -2.77
N ALA A 124 -12.03 -0.83 -3.71
CA ALA A 124 -10.79 -1.60 -3.90
C ALA A 124 -9.60 -0.66 -4.13
N PRO A 125 -8.36 -1.15 -3.93
CA PRO A 125 -7.18 -0.41 -4.29
C PRO A 125 -7.20 -0.06 -5.79
N THR A 126 -6.60 1.06 -6.14
CA THR A 126 -6.69 1.63 -7.49
C THR A 126 -5.37 2.24 -7.94
N VAL A 127 -5.22 2.44 -9.25
CA VAL A 127 -4.00 2.98 -9.83
C VAL A 127 -3.96 4.50 -9.67
N VAL A 128 -2.91 4.98 -9.02
CA VAL A 128 -2.57 6.40 -8.88
C VAL A 128 -1.14 6.58 -9.36
N GLU A 129 -0.97 7.30 -10.46
CA GLU A 129 0.29 7.39 -11.21
C GLU A 129 0.56 8.83 -11.67
N PRO A 130 1.83 9.20 -11.92
CA PRO A 130 2.14 10.48 -12.54
C PRO A 130 1.56 10.59 -13.96
N LEU A 131 1.23 11.81 -14.39
CA LEU A 131 0.94 12.08 -15.80
C LEU A 131 2.20 11.88 -16.65
N ALA A 132 2.03 11.39 -17.88
CA ALA A 132 3.12 11.25 -18.84
C ALA A 132 3.79 12.60 -19.17
N HIS A 133 3.00 13.67 -19.19
CA HIS A 133 3.47 15.05 -19.32
C HIS A 133 3.07 15.82 -18.08
N LEU A 134 4.05 16.24 -17.29
CA LEU A 134 3.81 17.00 -16.07
C LEU A 134 3.52 18.47 -16.40
N PRO A 135 2.55 19.11 -15.71
CA PRO A 135 2.37 20.55 -15.83
C PRO A 135 3.65 21.32 -15.49
N GLN A 136 3.85 22.49 -16.09
CA GLN A 136 5.04 23.31 -15.83
C GLN A 136 5.22 23.60 -14.33
N GLY A 137 6.46 23.50 -13.86
CA GLY A 137 6.82 23.73 -12.45
C GLY A 137 6.31 22.65 -11.49
N THR A 138 5.85 21.51 -12.01
CA THR A 138 5.34 20.39 -11.19
C THR A 138 6.31 19.21 -11.20
N MET A 139 6.57 18.66 -10.03
CA MET A 139 7.22 17.37 -9.84
C MET A 139 6.17 16.36 -9.37
N ALA A 140 6.17 15.14 -9.91
CA ALA A 140 5.40 14.03 -9.37
C ALA A 140 6.25 12.75 -9.32
N LYS A 141 6.19 12.00 -8.23
CA LYS A 141 6.96 10.77 -8.00
C LYS A 141 6.09 9.70 -7.40
N VAL A 142 6.22 8.46 -7.90
CA VAL A 142 5.61 7.28 -7.28
C VAL A 142 6.29 7.02 -5.94
N ILE A 143 5.50 6.89 -4.88
CA ILE A 143 5.98 6.58 -3.52
C ILE A 143 5.60 5.17 -3.08
N VAL A 144 4.60 4.55 -3.71
CA VAL A 144 4.24 3.14 -3.51
C VAL A 144 3.85 2.53 -4.85
N GLN A 145 4.34 1.33 -5.12
CA GLN A 145 3.95 0.53 -6.28
C GLN A 145 3.88 -0.96 -5.91
N THR A 146 3.10 -1.73 -6.65
CA THR A 146 3.07 -3.18 -6.50
C THR A 146 4.39 -3.81 -6.98
N SER A 147 4.67 -5.04 -6.53
CA SER A 147 5.75 -5.84 -7.12
C SER A 147 5.44 -6.17 -8.59
N ALA A 148 6.47 -6.32 -9.42
CA ALA A 148 6.34 -6.82 -10.80
C ALA A 148 6.02 -8.33 -10.82
N SER A 149 4.80 -8.68 -10.39
CA SER A 149 4.31 -10.06 -10.34
C SER A 149 3.19 -10.25 -11.35
N THR A 150 3.18 -11.39 -12.05
CA THR A 150 2.09 -11.81 -12.95
C THR A 150 0.82 -12.18 -12.19
N ASP A 151 0.89 -12.32 -10.87
CA ASP A 151 -0.28 -12.52 -10.00
C ASP A 151 -0.98 -11.21 -9.65
N ILE A 152 -0.45 -10.04 -10.05
CA ILE A 152 -1.03 -8.73 -9.76
C ILE A 152 -1.35 -8.01 -11.05
N TRP A 153 -2.56 -7.48 -11.17
CA TRP A 153 -2.97 -6.66 -12.30
C TRP A 153 -4.06 -5.66 -11.89
N GLY A 154 -4.29 -4.66 -12.75
CA GLY A 154 -5.39 -3.73 -12.61
C GLY A 154 -6.48 -4.10 -13.59
N GLN A 155 -7.68 -4.44 -13.11
CA GLN A 155 -8.82 -4.77 -13.97
C GLN A 155 -9.85 -3.63 -14.04
N PRO A 156 -10.48 -3.39 -15.20
CA PRO A 156 -11.51 -2.36 -15.35
C PRO A 156 -12.87 -2.79 -14.75
N SER A 157 -13.76 -1.81 -14.54
CA SER A 157 -15.19 -1.95 -14.21
C SER A 157 -15.52 -2.71 -12.92
N GLY A 158 -14.59 -2.72 -11.96
CA GLY A 158 -14.79 -3.28 -10.63
C GLY A 158 -14.34 -4.74 -10.51
N TYR A 159 -14.50 -5.28 -9.31
CA TYR A 159 -14.07 -6.63 -8.96
C TYR A 159 -15.01 -7.70 -9.52
N THR A 160 -14.48 -8.71 -10.21
CA THR A 160 -15.26 -9.81 -10.83
C THR A 160 -14.98 -11.17 -10.19
N GLY A 161 -14.02 -11.27 -9.26
CA GLY A 161 -13.54 -12.52 -8.68
C GLY A 161 -12.75 -13.43 -9.61
N ARG A 162 -12.72 -13.15 -10.92
CA ARG A 162 -12.02 -13.95 -11.91
C ARG A 162 -10.51 -13.78 -11.77
N ALA A 163 -9.80 -14.87 -11.49
CA ALA A 163 -8.36 -14.90 -11.29
C ALA A 163 -7.55 -14.99 -12.60
N VAL A 164 -8.00 -14.32 -13.66
CA VAL A 164 -7.39 -14.43 -14.99
C VAL A 164 -7.11 -13.04 -15.53
N PHE A 165 -5.83 -12.77 -15.78
CA PHE A 165 -5.38 -11.58 -16.48
C PHE A 165 -5.85 -11.61 -17.94
N GLN A 166 -6.41 -10.50 -18.41
CA GLN A 166 -6.89 -10.31 -19.77
C GLN A 166 -5.99 -9.32 -20.51
N ALA A 167 -5.17 -9.84 -21.42
CA ALA A 167 -4.29 -9.02 -22.23
C ALA A 167 -5.10 -8.01 -23.07
N GLY A 168 -4.66 -6.76 -23.08
CA GLY A 168 -5.31 -5.66 -23.82
C GLY A 168 -6.34 -4.88 -23.03
N THR A 169 -6.95 -5.46 -21.99
CA THR A 169 -7.90 -4.77 -21.11
C THR A 169 -7.32 -4.50 -19.72
N ASP A 170 -6.59 -5.47 -19.16
CA ASP A 170 -5.99 -5.34 -17.84
C ASP A 170 -4.62 -4.64 -17.89
N LEU A 171 -4.30 -3.91 -16.82
CA LEU A 171 -3.01 -3.26 -16.62
C LEU A 171 -2.04 -4.24 -15.94
N PRO A 172 -0.88 -4.56 -16.55
CA PRO A 172 0.11 -5.41 -15.93
C PRO A 172 0.85 -4.69 -14.79
N ALA A 173 1.31 -5.45 -13.79
CA ALA A 173 2.21 -4.96 -12.76
C ALA A 173 3.62 -4.65 -13.32
N PRO A 174 4.40 -3.74 -12.67
CA PRO A 174 4.11 -3.02 -11.42
C PRO A 174 3.09 -1.88 -11.61
N LEU A 175 2.19 -1.72 -10.64
CA LEU A 175 1.14 -0.70 -10.65
C LEU A 175 1.40 0.35 -9.58
N PRO A 176 1.48 1.64 -9.94
CA PRO A 176 1.56 2.73 -8.98
C PRO A 176 0.31 2.80 -8.09
N LEU A 177 0.52 2.76 -6.78
CA LEU A 177 -0.52 2.83 -5.75
C LEU A 177 -0.56 4.19 -5.07
N ALA A 178 0.54 4.93 -5.02
CA ALA A 178 0.57 6.25 -4.42
C ALA A 178 1.62 7.16 -5.07
N VAL A 179 1.29 8.45 -5.14
CA VAL A 179 2.11 9.50 -5.76
C VAL A 179 2.21 10.68 -4.82
N MET A 180 3.42 11.24 -4.70
CA MET A 180 3.65 12.57 -4.15
C MET A 180 3.85 13.55 -5.32
N ALA A 181 3.31 14.76 -5.21
CA ALA A 181 3.51 15.82 -6.18
C ALA A 181 3.70 17.18 -5.51
N GLN A 182 4.53 18.03 -6.12
CA GLN A 182 4.79 19.38 -5.66
C GLN A 182 4.72 20.35 -6.84
N LYS A 183 4.04 21.48 -6.64
CA LYS A 183 3.95 22.59 -7.60
C LYS A 183 4.17 23.90 -6.86
N GLY A 184 5.32 24.53 -7.06
CA GLY A 184 5.75 25.63 -6.19
C GLY A 184 5.93 25.16 -4.74
N THR A 185 5.24 25.81 -3.80
CA THR A 185 5.19 25.40 -2.38
C THR A 185 4.11 24.37 -2.09
N THR A 186 3.06 24.28 -2.91
CA THR A 186 1.96 23.32 -2.71
C THR A 186 2.43 21.89 -2.88
N ARG A 187 2.11 21.04 -1.91
CA ARG A 187 2.38 19.60 -1.86
C ARG A 187 1.08 18.81 -1.80
N VAL A 188 1.03 17.76 -2.60
CA VAL A 188 -0.10 16.83 -2.69
C VAL A 188 0.41 15.41 -2.58
N VAL A 189 -0.25 14.59 -1.76
CA VAL A 189 -0.06 13.13 -1.75
C VAL A 189 -1.38 12.49 -2.13
N ALA A 190 -1.35 11.52 -3.05
CA ALA A 190 -2.51 10.75 -3.43
C ALA A 190 -2.23 9.26 -3.23
N ILE A 191 -3.07 8.58 -2.46
CA ILE A 191 -2.96 7.16 -2.13
C ILE A 191 -4.20 6.45 -2.69
N GLY A 192 -3.98 5.45 -3.53
CA GLY A 192 -4.99 4.65 -4.20
C GLY A 192 -5.63 3.58 -3.31
N ASN A 193 -5.90 3.89 -2.04
CA ASN A 193 -6.82 3.12 -1.23
C ASN A 193 -7.45 3.98 -0.11
N VAL A 194 -8.78 4.01 -0.05
CA VAL A 194 -9.58 4.73 0.97
C VAL A 194 -9.52 4.12 2.37
N LEU A 195 -9.33 2.80 2.47
CA LEU A 195 -9.21 2.07 3.72
C LEU A 195 -7.78 2.05 4.26
N PHE A 196 -6.81 2.56 3.51
CA PHE A 196 -5.38 2.46 3.78
C PHE A 196 -4.98 2.81 5.23
N ALA A 197 -5.61 3.83 5.81
CA ALA A 197 -5.35 4.30 7.17
C ALA A 197 -6.56 4.11 8.11
N SER A 198 -7.41 3.13 7.81
CA SER A 198 -8.56 2.78 8.66
C SER A 198 -8.12 1.95 9.88
N ASN A 199 -8.89 2.03 10.97
CA ASN A 199 -8.61 1.25 12.19
C ASN A 199 -8.53 -0.25 11.91
N SER A 200 -9.36 -0.78 11.00
CA SER A 200 -9.32 -2.21 10.66
C SER A 200 -7.98 -2.67 10.08
N ILE A 201 -7.24 -1.79 9.39
CA ILE A 201 -5.89 -2.08 8.91
C ILE A 201 -4.85 -1.75 9.99
N LEU A 202 -4.94 -0.57 10.61
CA LEU A 202 -3.93 -0.09 11.57
C LEU A 202 -3.89 -0.91 12.87
N GLU A 203 -5.03 -1.44 13.30
CA GLU A 203 -5.17 -2.27 14.50
C GLU A 203 -5.10 -3.76 14.19
N SER A 204 -5.01 -4.14 12.89
CA SER A 204 -4.79 -5.52 12.49
C SER A 204 -3.46 -6.00 13.05
N GLY A 205 -3.53 -6.95 13.96
CA GLY A 205 -2.37 -7.54 14.59
C GLY A 205 -2.67 -8.95 15.05
N GLN A 206 -1.65 -9.56 15.64
CA GLN A 206 -1.75 -10.89 16.21
C GLN A 206 -1.07 -10.91 17.57
N PRO A 207 -1.60 -11.70 18.53
CA PRO A 207 -0.90 -11.93 19.77
C PRO A 207 0.42 -12.67 19.49
N TYR A 208 1.46 -12.32 20.23
CA TYR A 208 2.74 -13.04 20.22
C TYR A 208 3.22 -13.24 21.66
N VAL A 209 3.97 -14.32 21.92
CA VAL A 209 4.56 -14.57 23.24
C VAL A 209 6.07 -14.47 23.11
N THR A 210 6.69 -13.61 23.91
CA THR A 210 8.16 -13.49 24.02
C THR A 210 8.54 -13.42 25.49
N GLY A 211 9.53 -14.22 25.91
CA GLY A 211 9.97 -14.25 27.31
C GLY A 211 8.87 -14.55 28.34
N GLY A 212 7.84 -15.33 27.96
CA GLY A 212 6.70 -15.63 28.83
C GLY A 212 5.67 -14.48 28.97
N GLN A 213 5.85 -13.36 28.26
CA GLN A 213 4.89 -12.27 28.22
C GLN A 213 4.10 -12.28 26.91
N LEU A 214 2.78 -12.05 27.02
CA LEU A 214 1.90 -11.85 25.88
C LEU A 214 2.01 -10.40 25.40
N GLY A 215 2.38 -10.22 24.13
CA GLY A 215 2.40 -8.94 23.44
C GLY A 215 1.50 -8.91 22.22
N TRP A 216 1.38 -7.73 21.61
CA TRP A 216 0.66 -7.52 20.35
C TRP A 216 1.61 -6.99 19.28
N VAL A 217 1.62 -7.60 18.08
CA VAL A 217 2.35 -7.10 16.91
C VAL A 217 1.37 -6.77 15.81
N TYR A 218 1.44 -5.54 15.30
CA TYR A 218 0.67 -5.10 14.14
C TYR A 218 1.17 -5.79 12.86
N ASN A 219 0.25 -6.28 12.05
CA ASN A 219 0.55 -7.00 10.82
C ASN A 219 1.10 -6.10 9.71
N TYR A 220 0.67 -4.82 9.70
CA TYR A 220 0.95 -3.87 8.61
C TYR A 220 1.45 -2.51 9.15
N PRO A 221 2.60 -2.48 9.85
CA PRO A 221 3.11 -1.25 10.45
C PRO A 221 3.40 -0.16 9.40
N GLY A 222 3.70 -0.56 8.15
CA GLY A 222 4.01 0.40 7.10
C GLY A 222 2.83 1.30 6.69
N ASN A 223 1.58 0.90 6.96
CA ASN A 223 0.40 1.75 6.74
C ASN A 223 0.45 3.02 7.62
N ALA A 224 0.68 2.85 8.92
CA ALA A 224 0.77 3.96 9.86
C ALA A 224 1.98 4.86 9.55
N GLU A 225 3.15 4.26 9.31
CA GLU A 225 4.38 5.00 9.03
C GLU A 225 4.28 5.79 7.72
N LEU A 226 3.71 5.21 6.66
CA LEU A 226 3.50 5.93 5.39
C LEU A 226 2.53 7.10 5.55
N PHE A 227 1.45 6.92 6.31
CA PHE A 227 0.50 8.00 6.60
C PHE A 227 1.20 9.16 7.34
N VAL A 228 1.94 8.86 8.41
CA VAL A 228 2.67 9.86 9.20
C VAL A 228 3.76 10.55 8.36
N ASN A 229 4.53 9.78 7.57
CA ASN A 229 5.57 10.34 6.69
C ASN A 229 4.97 11.24 5.60
N ALA A 230 3.78 10.89 5.08
CA ALA A 230 3.06 11.76 4.16
C ALA A 230 2.64 13.06 4.84
N MET A 231 2.16 13.02 6.09
CA MET A 231 1.80 14.21 6.85
C MET A 231 3.00 15.12 7.14
N TYR A 232 4.14 14.58 7.58
CA TYR A 232 5.36 15.37 7.77
C TYR A 232 5.85 16.00 6.46
N TRP A 233 5.78 15.25 5.36
CA TRP A 233 6.12 15.81 4.06
C TRP A 233 5.18 16.95 3.65
N LEU A 234 3.87 16.78 3.84
CA LEU A 234 2.87 17.83 3.59
C LEU A 234 3.00 19.02 4.53
N ALA A 235 3.51 18.85 5.75
CA ALA A 235 3.74 19.93 6.71
C ALA A 235 5.04 20.72 6.47
N HIS A 236 5.82 20.35 5.44
CA HIS A 236 7.18 20.88 5.20
C HIS A 236 8.27 20.40 6.18
N ASP A 237 7.96 19.46 7.06
CA ASP A 237 8.87 18.89 8.06
C ASP A 237 9.50 17.56 7.62
N ALA A 238 10.04 17.53 6.40
CA ALA A 238 10.62 16.30 5.85
C ALA A 238 11.80 15.73 6.65
N HIS A 239 12.41 16.55 7.53
CA HIS A 239 13.47 16.12 8.44
C HIS A 239 12.97 15.26 9.61
N LEU A 240 11.66 15.29 9.92
CA LEU A 240 11.02 14.44 10.92
C LEU A 240 10.57 13.08 10.36
N ILE A 241 10.75 12.86 9.05
CA ILE A 241 10.47 11.57 8.42
C ILE A 241 11.55 10.58 8.84
N ALA A 242 11.20 9.74 9.79
CA ALA A 242 12.01 8.63 10.29
C ALA A 242 11.13 7.40 10.46
N VAL A 243 11.76 6.23 10.52
CA VAL A 243 11.07 4.98 10.89
C VAL A 243 10.87 4.99 12.39
N SER A 244 9.63 4.85 12.87
CA SER A 244 9.42 4.75 14.31
C SER A 244 10.11 3.51 14.90
N PRO A 245 10.50 3.52 16.19
CA PRO A 245 11.00 2.32 16.86
C PRO A 245 10.05 1.11 16.73
N ARG A 246 8.73 1.35 16.65
CA ARG A 246 7.73 0.28 16.48
C ARG A 246 7.90 -0.48 15.16
N ALA A 247 8.33 0.20 14.11
CA ALA A 247 8.63 -0.42 12.84
C ALA A 247 9.94 -1.23 12.86
N THR A 248 10.88 -0.91 13.76
CA THR A 248 12.13 -1.69 13.91
C THR A 248 11.95 -3.02 14.66
N VAL A 249 10.93 -3.13 15.52
CA VAL A 249 10.59 -4.40 16.21
C VAL A 249 10.11 -5.47 15.22
N ALA A 250 9.58 -5.05 14.07
CA ALA A 250 9.10 -5.91 13.00
C ALA A 250 10.15 -6.21 11.93
N LEU A 251 11.46 -6.19 12.25
CA LEU A 251 12.49 -6.82 11.41
C LEU A 251 12.25 -8.33 11.36
N ARG A 252 11.23 -8.71 10.59
CA ARG A 252 10.93 -10.07 10.21
C ARG A 252 12.06 -10.45 9.27
N ILE A 253 12.79 -11.51 9.63
CA ILE A 253 13.80 -12.11 8.74
C ILE A 253 13.13 -12.23 7.37
N ALA A 254 13.75 -11.63 6.33
CA ALA A 254 13.21 -11.67 4.99
C ALA A 254 12.85 -13.11 4.62
N ARG A 255 11.81 -13.32 3.80
CA ARG A 255 11.42 -14.67 3.36
C ARG A 255 12.64 -15.33 2.68
N MET A 256 13.32 -16.20 3.42
CA MET A 256 14.42 -17.01 2.91
C MET A 256 13.85 -17.92 1.83
N GLY A 257 14.54 -18.05 0.70
CA GLY A 257 14.18 -19.04 -0.30
C GLY A 257 14.17 -20.45 0.33
N ALA A 258 13.43 -21.40 -0.25
CA ALA A 258 13.37 -22.76 0.31
C ALA A 258 14.76 -23.40 0.51
N GLY A 259 15.71 -23.09 -0.38
CA GLY A 259 17.11 -23.50 -0.26
C GLY A 259 17.86 -22.79 0.88
N GLU A 260 17.68 -21.47 1.03
CA GLU A 260 18.29 -20.69 2.11
C GLU A 260 17.73 -21.11 3.47
N GLU A 261 16.43 -21.34 3.58
CA GLU A 261 15.80 -21.85 4.80
C GLU A 261 16.36 -23.24 5.16
N THR A 262 16.47 -24.14 4.17
CA THR A 262 17.05 -25.48 4.38
C THR A 262 18.50 -25.34 4.82
N MET A 263 19.28 -24.45 4.20
CA MET A 263 20.68 -24.20 4.53
C MET A 263 20.83 -23.63 5.94
N VAL A 264 20.01 -22.65 6.34
CA VAL A 264 20.02 -22.07 7.68
C VAL A 264 19.61 -23.10 8.72
N ARG A 265 18.61 -23.95 8.45
CA ARG A 265 18.25 -25.07 9.34
C ARG A 265 19.40 -26.08 9.42
N LEU A 266 19.98 -26.47 8.30
CA LEU A 266 21.08 -27.43 8.25
C LEU A 266 22.30 -26.91 9.02
N TRP A 267 22.74 -25.67 8.76
CA TRP A 267 23.87 -25.07 9.45
C TRP A 267 23.56 -24.75 10.92
N GLY A 268 22.33 -24.36 11.25
CA GLY A 268 21.93 -24.11 12.63
C GLY A 268 21.94 -25.37 13.49
N PHE A 269 21.51 -26.51 12.95
CA PHE A 269 21.45 -27.79 13.69
C PHE A 269 22.70 -28.64 13.54
N ILE A 270 23.16 -28.87 12.31
CA ILE A 270 24.28 -29.78 12.01
C ILE A 270 25.62 -29.06 12.13
N GLY A 271 25.68 -27.76 11.80
CA GLY A 271 26.91 -26.98 11.83
C GLY A 271 27.70 -27.10 13.15
N PRO A 272 27.09 -26.81 14.31
CA PRO A 272 27.76 -26.95 15.61
C PRO A 272 28.24 -28.37 15.89
N ALA A 273 27.43 -29.39 15.58
CA ALA A 273 27.80 -30.78 15.81
C ALA A 273 29.02 -31.20 14.96
N CYS A 274 29.04 -30.85 13.68
CA CYS A 274 30.18 -31.08 12.80
C CYS A 274 31.44 -30.34 13.30
N LEU A 275 31.30 -29.08 13.74
CA LEU A 275 32.41 -28.31 14.29
C LEU A 275 33.04 -28.97 15.52
N VAL A 276 32.22 -29.51 16.43
CA VAL A 276 32.72 -30.23 17.61
C VAL A 276 33.47 -31.50 17.22
N ILE A 277 32.96 -32.28 16.26
CA ILE A 277 33.64 -33.49 15.78
C ILE A 277 35.00 -33.14 15.16
N VAL A 278 35.05 -32.12 14.30
CA VAL A 278 36.29 -31.66 13.67
C VAL A 278 37.28 -31.18 14.72
N ALA A 279 36.84 -30.37 15.69
CA ALA A 279 37.69 -29.91 16.79
C ALA A 279 38.24 -31.08 17.62
N GLY A 280 37.40 -32.07 17.96
CA GLY A 280 37.82 -33.29 18.66
C GLY A 280 38.84 -34.11 17.86
N LEU A 281 38.63 -34.25 16.54
CA LEU A 281 39.53 -34.97 15.65
C LEU A 281 40.90 -34.27 15.56
N VAL A 282 40.91 -32.94 15.44
CA VAL A 282 42.14 -32.14 15.44
C VAL A 282 42.90 -32.30 16.75
N VAL A 283 42.24 -32.19 17.90
CA VAL A 283 42.87 -32.39 19.22
C VAL A 283 43.44 -33.80 19.35
N PHE A 284 42.72 -34.82 18.88
CA PHE A 284 43.19 -36.20 18.88
C PHE A 284 44.46 -36.38 18.03
N LEU A 285 44.48 -35.82 16.83
CA LEU A 285 45.64 -35.91 15.93
C LEU A 285 46.87 -35.17 16.47
N VAL A 286 46.68 -33.99 17.07
CA VAL A 286 47.76 -33.22 17.70
C VAL A 286 48.33 -33.99 18.90
N ARG A 287 47.46 -34.56 19.76
CA ARG A 287 47.90 -35.39 20.89
C ARG A 287 48.68 -36.63 20.50
N ARG A 288 48.45 -37.18 19.31
CA ARG A 288 49.12 -38.40 18.84
C ARG A 288 50.51 -38.17 18.23
N ARG A 289 50.85 -36.91 17.96
CA ARG A 289 52.17 -36.52 17.41
C ARG A 289 53.17 -36.07 18.48
N VAL A 290 52.69 -35.78 19.70
CA VAL A 290 53.51 -35.53 20.89
C VAL A 290 53.70 -36.85 21.62
#